data_AF-A0A8S4F009-F1
#
_entry.id   AF-A0A8S4F009-F1
#
_cell.length_a   1.000
_cell.length_b   1.000
_cell.length_c   1.000
_cell.angle_alpha   90.00
_cell.angle_beta   90.00
_cell.angle_gamma   90.00
#
_symmetry.space_group_name_H-M   'P 1'
#
loop_
_entity.id
_entity.type
_entity.pdbx_description
1 polymer ?
#
loop_
_entity_poly.entity_id
_entity_poly.type
_entity_poly.pdbx_seq_one_letter_code
_entity_poly.pdbx_strand_id
1 'polypeptide(L)'
;MVIIFIFRLGTPTKPVYINLIRKPLDRLVSYYYFLRHGDNFRPHLVRKKHGDKVTFDECVERGQADCDPNNMWLQVPFFCGHAAQCWKPGNRWALEQAKTNLVNHYLLVGVTEEMLDFITVLEATLPRLFKGATEHYLSSSKSHLRQTSSKKDPSEKTIETIQKSNVWKMENELYEFALEHFKFVKRKLLVREPNSMQQIFFYEKVRPK
;
A
#
# COMPACT_ATOMS: atom_id res chain seq x y z
N MET A 1 7.10 5.91 -7.08
CA MET A 1 7.15 4.69 -7.92
C MET A 1 5.95 4.75 -8.84
N VAL A 2 6.12 5.10 -10.12
CA VAL A 2 4.99 5.18 -11.06
C VAL A 2 4.78 3.78 -11.62
N ILE A 3 3.63 3.16 -11.32
CA ILE A 3 3.27 1.86 -11.89
C ILE A 3 2.70 2.10 -13.28
N ILE A 4 3.57 2.20 -14.29
CA ILE A 4 3.15 2.24 -15.69
C ILE A 4 2.58 0.87 -16.04
N PHE A 5 1.34 0.82 -16.53
CA PHE A 5 0.80 -0.36 -17.19
C PHE A 5 1.49 -0.49 -18.56
N ILE A 6 2.69 -1.08 -18.56
CA ILE A 6 3.61 -1.21 -19.70
C ILE A 6 2.99 -2.01 -20.86
N PHE A 7 1.87 -2.71 -20.64
CA PHE A 7 1.17 -3.48 -21.66
C PHE A 7 0.82 -2.69 -22.94
N ARG A 8 0.62 -1.37 -22.84
CA ARG A 8 0.36 -0.51 -24.01
C ARG A 8 1.60 -0.22 -24.88
N LEU A 9 2.79 -0.71 -24.50
CA LEU A 9 4.07 -0.44 -25.18
C LEU A 9 4.69 -1.66 -25.88
N GLY A 10 3.91 -2.73 -26.14
CA GLY A 10 4.30 -3.79 -27.09
C GLY A 10 5.15 -4.94 -26.53
N THR A 11 5.17 -5.16 -25.20
CA THR A 11 5.81 -6.36 -24.63
C THR A 11 4.85 -7.56 -24.68
N PRO A 12 5.30 -8.74 -25.17
CA PRO A 12 4.43 -9.91 -25.33
C PRO A 12 4.02 -10.55 -23.98
N THR A 13 4.78 -10.31 -22.92
CA THR A 13 4.53 -10.88 -21.59
C THR A 13 4.04 -9.82 -20.62
N LYS A 14 3.06 -10.19 -19.78
CA LYS A 14 2.58 -9.33 -18.70
C LYS A 14 3.56 -9.42 -17.52
N PRO A 15 4.06 -8.29 -16.99
CA PRO A 15 4.87 -8.31 -15.78
C PRO A 15 4.03 -8.70 -14.56
N VAL A 16 4.70 -9.18 -13.52
CA VAL A 16 4.07 -9.46 -12.23
C VAL A 16 4.02 -8.18 -11.42
N TYR A 17 2.81 -7.74 -11.07
CA TYR A 17 2.61 -6.58 -10.20
C TYR A 17 2.41 -7.02 -8.76
N ILE A 18 3.17 -6.42 -7.84
CA ILE A 18 2.98 -6.52 -6.39
C ILE A 18 2.92 -5.12 -5.82
N ASN A 19 2.20 -4.92 -4.72
CA ASN A 19 2.17 -3.62 -4.06
C ASN A 19 1.92 -3.76 -2.55
N LEU A 20 2.22 -2.69 -1.81
CA LEU A 20 2.00 -2.58 -0.38
C LEU A 20 1.36 -1.24 -0.09
N ILE A 21 0.20 -1.26 0.57
CA ILE A 21 -0.58 -0.06 0.88
C ILE A 21 -0.64 0.19 2.39
N ARG A 22 -1.04 1.40 2.78
CA ARG A 22 -1.15 1.81 4.18
C ARG A 22 -2.47 2.52 4.42
N LYS A 23 -2.90 2.58 5.69
CA LYS A 23 -4.01 3.44 6.10
C LYS A 23 -3.86 4.86 5.53
N PRO A 24 -4.88 5.43 4.88
CA PRO A 24 -4.77 6.70 4.18
C PRO A 24 -4.33 7.86 5.07
N LEU A 25 -4.87 7.94 6.29
CA LEU A 25 -4.54 9.00 7.24
C LEU A 25 -3.10 8.85 7.76
N ASP A 26 -2.71 7.66 8.21
CA ASP A 26 -1.35 7.39 8.70
C ASP A 26 -0.29 7.69 7.64
N ARG A 27 -0.61 7.40 6.37
CA ARG A 27 0.23 7.74 5.22
C ARG A 27 0.37 9.25 5.06
N LEU A 28 -0.73 10.00 5.10
CA LEU A 28 -0.70 11.46 4.98
C LEU A 28 0.08 12.09 6.14
N VAL A 29 -0.18 11.66 7.37
CA VAL A 29 0.51 12.14 8.58
C VAL A 29 2.01 11.84 8.50
N SER A 30 2.38 10.63 8.12
CA SER A 30 3.79 10.26 7.92
C SER A 30 4.47 11.12 6.85
N TYR A 31 3.78 11.41 5.75
CA TYR A 31 4.29 12.29 4.70
C TYR A 31 4.43 13.75 5.18
N TYR A 32 3.46 14.25 5.95
CA TYR A 32 3.45 15.60 6.50
C TYR A 32 4.68 15.85 7.39
N TYR A 33 4.95 14.94 8.33
CA TYR A 33 6.10 15.05 9.23
C TYR A 33 7.42 14.72 8.54
N PHE A 34 7.42 13.84 7.53
CA PHE A 34 8.59 13.58 6.70
C PHE A 34 9.09 14.85 6.00
N LEU A 35 8.21 15.72 5.49
CA LEU A 35 8.61 16.97 4.87
C LEU A 35 9.22 17.99 5.85
N ARG A 36 8.96 17.84 7.15
CA ARG A 36 9.41 18.75 8.23
C ARG A 36 10.65 18.27 8.95
N HIS A 37 10.71 16.97 9.25
CA HIS A 37 11.74 16.35 10.09
C HIS A 37 12.66 15.38 9.35
N GLY A 38 12.37 15.08 8.07
CA GLY A 38 13.15 14.15 7.27
C GLY A 38 12.96 12.69 7.68
N ASP A 39 13.97 11.88 7.36
CA ASP A 39 14.02 10.45 7.65
C ASP A 39 15.37 10.04 8.23
N ASN A 40 15.42 8.87 8.88
CA ASN A 40 16.63 8.31 9.46
C ASN A 40 17.60 7.67 8.44
N PHE A 41 17.23 7.53 7.18
CA PHE A 41 18.02 6.86 6.14
C PHE A 41 18.96 7.83 5.41
N ARG A 42 18.53 9.09 5.27
CA ARG A 42 19.28 10.20 4.65
C ARG A 42 19.10 11.46 5.50
N PRO A 43 19.67 11.49 6.72
CA PRO A 43 19.44 12.57 7.69
C PRO A 43 20.00 13.92 7.23
N HIS A 44 21.03 13.93 6.38
CA HIS A 44 21.67 15.16 5.89
C HIS A 44 20.86 15.92 4.83
N LEU A 45 19.78 15.34 4.30
CA LEU A 45 18.95 16.00 3.29
C LEU A 45 17.90 16.90 3.95
N VAL A 46 18.11 18.21 3.86
CA VAL A 46 17.12 19.21 4.27
C VAL A 46 15.90 19.11 3.35
N ARG A 47 14.73 18.90 3.96
CA ARG A 47 13.46 18.75 3.24
C ARG A 47 12.82 20.11 2.98
N LYS A 48 11.91 20.16 1.99
CA LYS A 48 11.29 21.40 1.47
C LYS A 48 10.62 22.27 2.53
N LYS A 49 10.14 21.68 3.63
CA LYS A 49 9.42 22.36 4.73
C LYS A 49 10.17 22.25 6.06
N HIS A 50 11.49 22.03 6.03
CA HIS A 50 12.29 21.90 7.23
C HIS A 50 12.21 23.16 8.10
N GLY A 51 12.01 22.99 9.41
CA GLY A 51 11.88 24.09 10.38
C GLY A 51 10.45 24.57 10.62
N ASP A 52 9.46 24.06 9.89
CA ASP A 52 8.05 24.29 10.23
C ASP A 52 7.67 23.49 11.48
N LYS A 53 7.21 24.22 12.50
CA LYS A 53 6.82 23.67 13.82
C LYS A 53 5.32 23.41 13.93
N VAL A 54 4.52 23.78 12.92
CA VAL A 54 3.07 23.59 12.92
C VAL A 54 2.76 22.10 12.94
N THR A 55 2.00 21.67 13.93
CA THR A 55 1.56 20.28 14.07
C THR A 55 0.51 19.93 13.01
N PHE A 56 0.31 18.63 12.76
CA PHE A 56 -0.72 18.20 11.82
C PHE A 56 -2.13 18.67 12.26
N ASP A 57 -2.42 18.63 13.56
CA ASP A 57 -3.67 19.13 14.13
C ASP A 57 -3.88 20.62 13.86
N GLU A 58 -2.87 21.45 14.16
CA GLU A 58 -2.93 22.90 13.88
C GLU A 58 -3.09 23.18 12.39
N CYS A 59 -2.46 22.38 11.53
CA CYS A 59 -2.61 22.49 10.08
C CYS A 59 -4.08 22.29 9.68
N VAL A 60 -4.72 21.23 10.20
CA VAL A 60 -6.11 20.88 9.87
C VAL A 60 -7.07 21.94 10.41
N GLU A 61 -6.86 22.41 11.64
CA GLU A 61 -7.67 23.49 12.23
C GLU A 61 -7.58 24.79 11.42
N ARG A 62 -6.42 25.08 10.85
CA ARG A 62 -6.18 26.27 9.99
C ARG A 62 -6.56 26.05 8.53
N GLY A 63 -6.97 24.84 8.13
CA GLY A 63 -7.32 24.52 6.75
C GLY A 63 -6.17 24.71 5.74
N GLN A 64 -4.94 24.40 6.13
CA GLN A 64 -3.77 24.61 5.26
C GLN A 64 -3.65 23.53 4.16
N ALA A 65 -3.01 23.88 3.05
CA ALA A 65 -2.91 23.02 1.87
C ALA A 65 -2.16 21.70 2.12
N ASP A 66 -1.21 21.63 3.06
CA ASP A 66 -0.41 20.42 3.32
C ASP A 66 -1.24 19.28 3.95
N CYS A 67 -2.31 19.62 4.66
CA CYS A 67 -3.21 18.69 5.37
C CYS A 67 -4.61 18.65 4.76
N ASP A 68 -4.80 19.21 3.56
CA ASP A 68 -6.04 19.06 2.81
C ASP A 68 -6.35 17.56 2.61
N PRO A 69 -7.57 17.08 2.96
CA PRO A 69 -7.98 15.71 2.72
C PRO A 69 -7.80 15.22 1.28
N ASN A 70 -7.83 16.12 0.29
CA ASN A 70 -7.55 15.79 -1.12
C ASN A 70 -6.15 15.19 -1.33
N ASN A 71 -5.17 15.53 -0.49
CA ASN A 71 -3.82 14.96 -0.52
C ASN A 71 -3.80 13.47 -0.12
N MET A 72 -4.89 12.94 0.43
CA MET A 72 -5.02 11.50 0.65
C MET A 72 -5.24 10.72 -0.65
N TRP A 73 -5.81 11.36 -1.68
CA TRP A 73 -6.11 10.74 -2.98
C TRP A 73 -4.83 10.38 -3.72
N LEU A 74 -4.35 9.17 -3.49
CA LEU A 74 -3.07 8.70 -4.00
C LEU A 74 -3.13 7.20 -4.30
N GLN A 75 -3.61 6.38 -3.35
CA GLN A 75 -3.60 4.93 -3.55
C GLN A 75 -4.65 4.55 -4.59
N VAL A 76 -5.84 5.16 -4.56
CA VAL A 76 -6.87 4.95 -5.59
C VAL A 76 -6.33 5.23 -7.01
N PRO A 77 -5.76 6.41 -7.32
CA PRO A 77 -5.13 6.65 -8.62
C PRO A 77 -4.06 5.63 -9.00
N PHE A 78 -3.22 5.22 -8.05
CA PHE A 78 -2.13 4.26 -8.29
C PHE A 78 -2.64 2.90 -8.79
N PHE A 79 -3.74 2.39 -8.22
CA PHE A 79 -4.36 1.15 -8.67
C PHE A 79 -5.24 1.37 -9.90
N CYS A 80 -5.97 2.50 -9.99
CA CYS A 80 -6.83 2.83 -11.11
C CYS A 80 -6.05 2.97 -12.44
N GLY A 81 -4.84 3.54 -12.38
CA GLY A 81 -3.92 3.65 -13.50
C GLY A 81 -3.85 5.05 -14.12
N HIS A 82 -3.62 5.10 -15.43
CA HIS A 82 -3.25 6.34 -16.13
C HIS A 82 -4.42 7.09 -16.76
N ALA A 83 -5.66 6.64 -16.54
CA ALA A 83 -6.82 7.35 -17.07
C ALA A 83 -7.00 8.70 -16.34
N ALA A 84 -7.36 9.75 -17.07
CA ALA A 84 -7.56 11.09 -16.50
C ALA A 84 -8.59 11.08 -15.35
N GLN A 85 -9.59 10.20 -15.41
CA GLN A 85 -10.60 10.03 -14.38
C GLN A 85 -10.03 9.51 -13.05
N CYS A 86 -8.91 8.77 -13.07
CA CYS A 86 -8.24 8.27 -11.87
C CYS A 86 -7.70 9.42 -11.00
N TRP A 87 -7.29 10.52 -11.62
CA TRP A 87 -6.65 11.66 -10.96
C TRP A 87 -7.63 12.74 -10.49
N LYS A 88 -8.95 12.49 -10.62
CA LYS A 88 -9.99 13.36 -10.06
C LYS A 88 -10.32 12.90 -8.63
N PRO A 89 -9.99 13.68 -7.57
CA PRO A 89 -10.27 13.29 -6.19
C PRO A 89 -11.75 13.02 -5.95
N GLY A 90 -12.06 11.94 -5.22
CA GLY A 90 -13.44 11.59 -4.87
C GLY A 90 -14.27 11.01 -6.03
N ASN A 91 -13.63 10.58 -7.12
CA ASN A 91 -14.32 9.94 -8.23
C ASN A 91 -14.65 8.47 -7.92
N ARG A 92 -15.94 8.12 -7.86
CA ARG A 92 -16.41 6.76 -7.59
C ARG A 92 -15.95 5.75 -8.65
N TRP A 93 -15.95 6.14 -9.93
CA TRP A 93 -15.49 5.24 -10.99
C TRP A 93 -14.02 4.83 -10.81
N ALA A 94 -13.18 5.77 -10.36
CA ALA A 94 -11.76 5.51 -10.13
C ALA A 94 -11.55 4.49 -9.00
N LEU A 95 -12.37 4.55 -7.95
CA LEU A 95 -12.35 3.58 -6.85
C LEU A 95 -12.72 2.17 -7.34
N GLU A 96 -13.81 2.03 -8.10
CA GLU A 96 -14.23 0.72 -8.60
C GLU A 96 -13.22 0.16 -9.61
N GLN A 97 -12.63 1.00 -10.46
CA GLN A 97 -11.55 0.59 -11.36
C GLN A 97 -10.30 0.17 -10.57
N ALA A 98 -9.95 0.87 -9.49
CA ALA A 98 -8.83 0.51 -8.62
C ALA A 98 -9.03 -0.88 -7.99
N LYS A 99 -10.22 -1.17 -7.43
CA LYS A 99 -10.56 -2.51 -6.90
C LYS A 99 -10.49 -3.59 -7.98
N THR A 100 -11.03 -3.31 -9.17
CA THR A 100 -10.99 -4.21 -10.32
C THR A 100 -9.56 -4.55 -10.72
N ASN A 101 -8.70 -3.54 -10.82
CA ASN A 101 -7.30 -3.72 -11.18
C ASN A 101 -6.53 -4.47 -10.07
N LEU A 102 -6.81 -4.18 -8.80
CA LEU A 102 -6.21 -4.86 -7.66
C LEU A 102 -6.42 -6.38 -7.75
N VAL A 103 -7.64 -6.82 -8.04
CA VAL A 103 -7.95 -8.26 -8.13
C VAL A 103 -7.44 -8.88 -9.44
N ASN A 104 -7.54 -8.17 -10.56
CA ASN A 104 -7.32 -8.78 -11.87
C ASN A 104 -5.88 -8.66 -12.40
N HIS A 105 -5.07 -7.74 -11.85
CA HIS A 105 -3.76 -7.40 -12.42
C HIS A 105 -2.61 -7.46 -11.42
N TYR A 106 -2.87 -7.44 -10.12
CA TYR A 106 -1.84 -7.62 -9.10
C TYR A 106 -1.81 -9.07 -8.64
N LEU A 107 -0.60 -9.62 -8.52
CA LEU A 107 -0.39 -10.94 -7.92
C LEU A 107 -0.72 -10.92 -6.43
N LEU A 108 -0.24 -9.89 -5.74
CA LEU A 108 -0.46 -9.71 -4.31
C LEU A 108 -0.40 -8.22 -3.95
N VAL A 109 -1.37 -7.79 -3.16
CA VAL A 109 -1.37 -6.48 -2.51
C VAL A 109 -1.47 -6.70 -1.02
N GLY A 110 -0.46 -6.27 -0.28
CA GLY A 110 -0.44 -6.36 1.19
C GLY A 110 -0.69 -5.00 1.85
N VAL A 111 -0.70 -5.02 3.17
CA VAL A 111 -0.75 -3.80 4.00
C VAL A 111 0.53 -3.65 4.82
N THR A 112 0.95 -2.41 5.06
CA THR A 112 2.19 -2.11 5.80
C THR A 112 2.22 -2.69 7.21
N GLU A 113 1.06 -2.81 7.84
CA GLU A 113 0.83 -3.31 9.19
C GLU A 113 1.06 -4.83 9.29
N GLU A 114 0.91 -5.56 8.19
CA GLU A 114 1.11 -7.02 8.08
C GLU A 114 2.30 -7.35 7.15
N MET A 115 3.39 -6.57 7.24
CA MET A 115 4.55 -6.71 6.34
C MET A 115 5.23 -8.09 6.39
N LEU A 116 5.36 -8.67 7.59
CA LEU A 116 5.94 -10.02 7.76
C LEU A 116 5.12 -11.08 7.01
N ASP A 117 3.80 -11.02 7.16
CA ASP A 117 2.89 -11.93 6.47
C ASP A 117 2.96 -11.73 4.96
N PHE A 118 3.05 -10.48 4.50
CA PHE A 118 3.19 -10.17 3.08
C PHE A 118 4.46 -10.78 2.49
N ILE A 119 5.60 -10.64 3.17
CA ILE A 119 6.87 -11.25 2.76
C ILE A 119 6.77 -12.77 2.74
N THR A 120 6.14 -13.37 3.76
CA THR A 120 5.95 -14.82 3.85
C THR A 120 5.09 -15.37 2.71
N VAL A 121 4.01 -14.67 2.36
CA VAL A 121 3.18 -15.03 1.20
C VAL A 121 3.96 -14.88 -0.11
N LEU A 122 4.80 -13.85 -0.26
CA LEU A 122 5.65 -13.69 -1.44
C LEU A 122 6.72 -14.78 -1.55
N GLU A 123 7.32 -15.19 -0.44
CA GLU A 123 8.28 -16.29 -0.39
C GLU A 123 7.64 -17.61 -0.85
N ALA A 124 6.42 -17.89 -0.41
CA ALA A 124 5.66 -19.06 -0.83
C ALA A 124 5.24 -18.99 -2.32
N THR A 125 4.78 -17.83 -2.80
CA THR A 125 4.22 -17.68 -4.15
C THR A 125 5.28 -17.46 -5.25
N LEU A 126 6.39 -16.79 -4.92
CA LEU A 126 7.48 -16.46 -5.84
C LEU A 126 8.85 -16.84 -5.24
N PRO A 127 9.10 -18.12 -4.95
CA PRO A 127 10.33 -18.56 -4.27
C PRO A 127 11.59 -18.26 -5.09
N ARG A 128 11.50 -18.17 -6.42
CA ARG A 128 12.65 -17.79 -7.26
C ARG A 128 13.21 -16.41 -6.91
N LEU A 129 12.38 -15.49 -6.42
CA LEU A 129 12.77 -14.12 -6.06
C LEU A 129 12.88 -13.90 -4.55
N PHE A 130 12.01 -14.54 -3.76
CA PHE A 130 11.84 -14.23 -2.34
C PHE A 130 12.25 -15.36 -1.39
N LYS A 131 12.90 -16.43 -1.87
CA LYS A 131 13.43 -17.48 -0.99
C LYS A 131 14.42 -16.89 0.02
N GLY A 132 14.19 -17.15 1.31
CA GLY A 132 14.96 -16.62 2.45
C GLY A 132 14.56 -15.19 2.86
N ALA A 133 13.55 -14.58 2.23
CA ALA A 133 13.17 -13.20 2.54
C ALA A 133 12.57 -13.06 3.94
N THR A 134 11.78 -14.04 4.40
CA THR A 134 11.19 -14.01 5.74
C THR A 134 12.28 -14.08 6.82
N GLU A 135 13.24 -14.99 6.67
CA GLU A 135 14.36 -15.11 7.61
C GLU A 135 15.22 -13.84 7.63
N HIS A 136 15.51 -13.28 6.46
CA HIS A 136 16.25 -12.02 6.37
C HIS A 136 15.48 -10.85 7.02
N TYR A 137 14.17 -10.78 6.85
CA TYR A 137 13.36 -9.73 7.49
C TYR A 137 13.39 -9.82 9.02
N LEU A 138 13.36 -11.04 9.58
CA LEU A 138 13.39 -11.26 11.03
C LEU A 138 14.78 -11.02 11.65
N SER A 139 15.86 -11.35 10.92
CA SER A 139 17.24 -11.28 11.43
C SER A 139 17.94 -9.93 11.15
N SER A 140 17.45 -9.15 10.18
CA SER A 140 18.11 -7.92 9.75
C SER A 140 17.77 -6.72 10.63
N SER A 141 18.80 -5.97 11.03
CA SER A 141 18.64 -4.65 11.67
C SER A 141 18.09 -3.57 10.72
N LYS A 142 17.90 -3.89 9.43
CA LYS A 142 17.38 -3.02 8.38
C LYS A 142 15.92 -3.33 8.00
N SER A 143 15.17 -4.03 8.86
CA SER A 143 13.74 -4.32 8.65
C SER A 143 12.87 -3.06 8.65
N HIS A 144 13.29 -2.00 9.36
CA HIS A 144 12.56 -0.73 9.46
C HIS A 144 13.38 0.48 9.00
N LEU A 145 13.52 0.63 7.68
CA LEU A 145 14.21 1.78 7.07
C LEU A 145 13.27 2.98 6.85
N ARG A 146 13.85 4.18 6.79
CA ARG A 146 13.16 5.45 6.45
C ARG A 146 12.02 5.80 7.41
N GLN A 147 12.23 5.58 8.70
CA GLN A 147 11.31 6.08 9.71
C GLN A 147 11.39 7.60 9.74
N THR A 148 10.23 8.25 9.80
CA THR A 148 10.15 9.70 10.03
C THR A 148 10.71 10.00 11.41
N SER A 149 11.70 10.89 11.49
CA SER A 149 12.48 11.14 12.72
C SER A 149 11.64 11.59 13.91
N SER A 150 10.56 12.33 13.66
CA SER A 150 9.59 12.73 14.67
C SER A 150 8.20 12.75 14.05
N LYS A 151 7.25 12.08 14.70
CA LYS A 151 5.84 12.03 14.31
C LYS A 151 5.01 12.21 15.57
N LYS A 152 4.00 13.07 15.51
CA LYS A 152 2.94 13.13 16.52
C LYS A 152 1.68 12.53 15.93
N ASP A 153 1.01 11.67 16.69
CA ASP A 153 -0.26 11.12 16.25
C ASP A 153 -1.35 12.20 16.32
N PRO A 154 -2.28 12.25 15.34
CA PRO A 154 -3.33 13.26 15.33
C PRO A 154 -4.29 13.09 16.51
N SER A 155 -4.89 14.20 16.95
CA SER A 155 -5.97 14.19 17.94
C SER A 155 -7.25 13.55 17.39
N GLU A 156 -8.09 13.02 18.28
CA GLU A 156 -9.39 12.43 17.92
C GLU A 156 -10.27 13.40 17.13
N LYS A 157 -10.32 14.68 17.53
CA LYS A 157 -11.02 15.75 16.83
C LYS A 157 -10.54 15.90 15.37
N THR A 158 -9.23 15.85 15.14
CA THR A 158 -8.66 15.90 13.79
C THR A 158 -9.04 14.67 12.99
N ILE A 159 -8.96 13.48 13.59
CA ILE A 159 -9.35 12.22 12.94
C ILE A 159 -10.81 12.29 12.49
N GLU A 160 -11.73 12.66 13.39
CA GLU A 160 -13.16 12.79 13.07
C GLU A 160 -13.43 13.81 11.96
N THR A 161 -12.69 14.92 11.96
CA THR A 161 -12.80 15.96 10.93
C THR A 161 -12.39 15.41 9.56
N ILE A 162 -11.27 14.70 9.50
CA ILE A 162 -10.77 14.09 8.26
C ILE A 162 -11.72 12.97 7.78
N GLN A 163 -12.25 12.16 8.69
CA GLN A 163 -13.14 11.04 8.38
C GLN A 163 -14.47 11.47 7.72
N LYS A 164 -14.89 12.72 7.92
CA LYS A 164 -16.07 13.29 7.25
C LYS A 164 -15.86 13.47 5.74
N SER A 165 -14.62 13.63 5.28
CA SER A 165 -14.28 13.85 3.87
C SER A 165 -14.64 12.66 2.99
N ASN A 166 -15.22 12.93 1.83
CA ASN A 166 -15.50 11.90 0.82
C ASN A 166 -14.23 11.21 0.32
N VAL A 167 -13.12 11.96 0.19
CA VAL A 167 -11.83 11.42 -0.25
C VAL A 167 -11.30 10.39 0.76
N TRP A 168 -11.40 10.69 2.06
CA TRP A 168 -11.02 9.74 3.11
C TRP A 168 -11.83 8.47 3.02
N LYS A 169 -13.17 8.59 2.92
CA LYS A 169 -14.08 7.43 2.86
C LYS A 169 -13.73 6.51 1.70
N MET A 170 -13.48 7.06 0.52
CA MET A 170 -13.13 6.27 -0.67
C MET A 170 -11.74 5.62 -0.59
N GLU A 171 -10.72 6.34 -0.12
CA GLU A 171 -9.39 5.78 0.10
C GLU A 171 -9.40 4.70 1.18
N ASN A 172 -10.18 4.89 2.25
CA ASN A 172 -10.35 3.90 3.31
C ASN A 172 -11.12 2.68 2.81
N GLU A 173 -12.13 2.86 1.97
CA GLU A 173 -12.86 1.76 1.32
C GLU A 173 -11.93 0.88 0.46
N LEU A 174 -11.00 1.48 -0.29
CA LEU A 174 -9.99 0.72 -1.02
C LEU A 174 -9.03 -0.02 -0.08
N TYR A 175 -8.59 0.63 1.01
CA TYR A 175 -7.70 0.04 1.99
C TYR A 175 -8.33 -1.19 2.66
N GLU A 176 -9.57 -1.07 3.14
CA GLU A 176 -10.29 -2.18 3.78
C GLU A 176 -10.54 -3.34 2.79
N PHE A 177 -10.90 -3.02 1.54
CA PHE A 177 -11.05 -4.02 0.48
C PHE A 177 -9.75 -4.80 0.23
N ALA A 178 -8.63 -4.09 0.12
CA ALA A 178 -7.32 -4.72 -0.08
C ALA A 178 -6.89 -5.54 1.14
N LEU A 179 -7.16 -5.07 2.36
CA LEU A 179 -6.89 -5.78 3.59
C LEU A 179 -7.68 -7.09 3.68
N GLU A 180 -8.97 -7.05 3.38
CA GLU A 180 -9.82 -8.24 3.34
C GLU A 180 -9.32 -9.24 2.30
N HIS A 181 -9.01 -8.76 1.09
CA HIS A 181 -8.46 -9.58 0.01
C HIS A 181 -7.13 -10.23 0.41
N PHE A 182 -6.21 -9.46 0.99
CA PHE A 182 -4.93 -9.94 1.48
C PHE A 182 -5.10 -11.03 2.55
N LYS A 183 -5.96 -10.79 3.55
CA LYS A 183 -6.26 -11.77 4.59
C LYS A 183 -6.87 -13.05 4.04
N PHE A 184 -7.72 -12.96 3.02
CA PHE A 184 -8.26 -14.13 2.33
C PHE A 184 -7.16 -14.95 1.64
N VAL A 185 -6.29 -14.30 0.87
CA VAL A 185 -5.16 -14.96 0.20
C VAL A 185 -4.22 -15.60 1.23
N LYS A 186 -3.87 -14.87 2.29
CA LYS A 186 -3.06 -15.36 3.42
C LYS A 186 -3.64 -16.64 4.02
N ARG A 187 -4.94 -16.65 4.34
CA ARG A 187 -5.61 -17.84 4.91
C ARG A 187 -5.56 -19.04 3.96
N LYS A 188 -5.72 -18.82 2.64
CA LYS A 188 -5.70 -19.91 1.65
C LYS A 188 -4.32 -20.51 1.45
N LEU A 189 -3.26 -19.71 1.66
CA LEU A 189 -1.88 -20.12 1.44
C LEU A 189 -1.20 -20.63 2.73
N LEU A 190 -1.35 -19.95 3.87
CA LEU A 190 -0.58 -20.19 5.09
C LEU A 190 -1.25 -21.08 6.15
N VAL A 191 -2.57 -21.33 6.10
CA VAL A 191 -3.26 -22.23 7.05
C VAL A 191 -3.00 -23.71 6.74
N ARG A 192 -2.29 -24.00 5.64
CA ARG A 192 -1.88 -25.35 5.26
C ARG A 192 -0.44 -25.55 5.74
N GLU A 193 -0.22 -26.63 6.48
CA GLU A 193 0.95 -26.85 7.33
C GLU A 193 2.29 -26.33 6.77
N PRO A 194 3.17 -25.78 7.63
CA PRO A 194 4.42 -25.10 7.24
C PRO A 194 5.42 -25.98 6.47
N ASN A 195 5.22 -27.30 6.40
CA ASN A 195 6.12 -28.23 5.72
C ASN A 195 5.67 -28.73 4.35
N SER A 196 4.50 -28.34 3.85
CA SER A 196 4.25 -28.46 2.41
C SER A 196 3.05 -27.63 1.99
N MET A 197 3.25 -26.70 1.06
CA MET A 197 2.22 -26.37 0.09
C MET A 197 1.98 -27.60 -0.80
N GLN A 198 1.41 -28.66 -0.22
CA GLN A 198 1.04 -29.87 -0.95
C GLN A 198 0.08 -29.45 -2.05
N GLN A 199 0.38 -29.86 -3.28
CA GLN A 199 -0.46 -29.57 -4.43
C GLN A 199 -1.85 -30.16 -4.19
N ILE A 200 -2.88 -29.31 -4.17
CA ILE A 200 -4.25 -29.64 -3.71
C ILE A 200 -5.15 -30.03 -4.87
N PHE A 201 -4.62 -29.90 -6.08
CA PHE A 201 -5.26 -30.35 -7.29
C PHE A 201 -4.30 -31.33 -7.96
N PHE A 202 -4.86 -32.43 -8.43
CA PHE A 202 -4.18 -33.33 -9.33
C PHE A 202 -5.00 -33.41 -10.60
N TYR A 203 -4.33 -33.64 -11.72
CA TYR A 203 -5.01 -33.80 -12.99
C TYR A 203 -5.45 -35.26 -13.09
N GLU A 204 -6.75 -35.51 -13.01
CA GLU A 204 -7.33 -36.81 -13.28
C GLU A 204 -7.94 -36.88 -14.69
N LYS A 205 -8.05 -38.10 -15.22
CA LYS A 205 -8.66 -38.35 -16.54
C LYS A 205 -8.04 -37.47 -17.64
N VAL A 206 -6.73 -37.24 -17.56
CA VAL A 206 -5.95 -36.62 -18.64
C VAL A 206 -5.99 -37.57 -19.82
N ARG A 207 -6.88 -37.27 -20.75
CA ARG A 207 -7.09 -37.99 -22.00
C ARG A 207 -6.35 -37.24 -23.14
N PRO A 208 -6.13 -37.85 -24.31
CA PRO A 208 -7.16 -38.65 -24.98
C PRO A 208 -7.28 -40.11 -24.54
N LYS A 209 -6.40 -40.64 -23.68
CA LYS A 209 -5.89 -42.02 -23.77
C LYS A 209 -5.05 -42.17 -25.03
#